data_AF-A0A2E8CBU2-F1
#
_entry.id   AF-A0A2E8CBU2-F1
#
_cell.length_a   1.000
_cell.length_b   1.000
_cell.length_c   1.000
_cell.angle_alpha   90.00
_cell.angle_beta   90.00
_cell.angle_gamma   90.00
#
_symmetry.space_group_name_H-M   'P 1'
#
loop_
_entity.id
_entity.type
_entity.pdbx_description
1 polymer ?
#
loop_
_entity_poly.entity_id
_entity_poly.type
_entity_poly.pdbx_seq_one_letter_code
_entity_poly.pdbx_strand_id
1 'polypeptide(L)' 'MNKKSDAILSLDKSLIEEGTAQLNSEISVLESWLEELDAADKHDNDASAARKSYTDMLQSRREMLTTLNSQSKP' A
#
# COMPACT_ATOMS: atom_id res chain seq x y z
N MET A 1 0.93 26.17 -28.11
CA MET A 1 1.31 25.65 -26.79
C MET A 1 0.04 25.42 -25.98
N ASN A 2 -0.33 24.15 -25.78
CA ASN A 2 -1.63 23.76 -25.23
C ASN A 2 -1.54 23.55 -23.70
N LYS A 3 -1.47 24.66 -22.96
CA LYS A 3 -1.24 24.68 -21.50
C LYS A 3 -2.23 23.84 -20.67
N LYS A 4 -3.42 23.53 -21.21
CA LYS A 4 -4.43 22.70 -20.52
C LYS A 4 -4.06 21.22 -20.50
N SER A 5 -3.43 20.71 -21.56
CA SER A 5 -3.04 19.29 -21.65
C SER A 5 -1.89 18.97 -20.69
N ASP A 6 -0.91 19.87 -20.57
CA ASP A 6 0.24 19.69 -19.68
C ASP A 6 -0.18 19.72 -18.19
N ALA A 7 -1.16 20.54 -17.83
CA ALA A 7 -1.68 20.62 -16.47
C ALA A 7 -2.45 19.36 -16.04
N ILE A 8 -3.20 18.74 -16.96
CA ILE A 8 -3.93 17.49 -16.69
C ILE A 8 -2.93 16.34 -16.48
N LEU A 9 -1.93 16.21 -17.36
CA LEU A 9 -0.87 15.19 -17.21
C LEU A 9 -0.06 15.36 -15.91
N SER A 10 0.19 16.61 -15.50
CA SER A 10 0.87 16.91 -14.24
C SER A 10 0.02 16.56 -13.01
N LEU A 11 -1.31 16.72 -13.09
CA LEU A 11 -2.23 16.36 -12.02
C LEU A 11 -2.28 14.84 -11.83
N ASP A 12 -2.39 14.10 -12.94
CA ASP A 12 -2.41 12.64 -12.92
C ASP A 12 -1.11 12.07 -12.34
N LYS A 13 0.03 12.70 -12.66
CA LYS A 13 1.33 12.30 -12.11
C LYS A 13 1.42 12.53 -10.59
N SER A 14 1.00 13.69 -10.08
CA SER A 14 0.99 13.99 -8.64
C SER A 14 0.09 13.01 -7.88
N LEU A 15 -1.08 12.70 -8.43
CA LEU A 15 -2.04 11.79 -7.81
C LEU A 15 -1.49 10.35 -7.72
N ILE A 16 -0.77 9.90 -8.75
CA ILE A 16 -0.10 8.59 -8.74
C ILE A 16 1.03 8.57 -7.71
N GLU A 17 1.84 9.62 -7.63
CA GLU A 17 2.92 9.73 -6.64
C GLU A 17 2.39 9.74 -5.21
N GLU A 18 1.35 10.52 -4.93
CA GLU A 18 0.68 10.57 -3.63
C GLU A 18 0.07 9.22 -3.25
N GLY A 19 -0.67 8.59 -4.18
CA GLY A 19 -1.27 7.27 -3.96
C GLY A 19 -0.21 6.19 -3.71
N THR A 20 0.92 6.26 -4.42
CA THR A 20 2.07 5.36 -4.23
C THR A 20 2.70 5.56 -2.85
N ALA A 21 2.93 6.80 -2.45
CA ALA A 21 3.50 7.14 -1.14
C ALA A 21 2.59 6.65 -0.01
N GLN A 22 1.28 6.86 -0.14
CA GLN A 22 0.30 6.38 0.83
C GLN A 22 0.32 4.85 0.95
N LEU A 23 0.24 4.12 -0.18
CA LEU A 23 0.25 2.66 -0.17
C LEU A 23 1.54 2.09 0.44
N ASN A 24 2.70 2.69 0.16
CA ASN A 24 3.97 2.30 0.76
C ASN A 24 3.99 2.54 2.28
N SER A 25 3.43 3.66 2.75
CA SER A 25 3.31 3.92 4.18
C SER A 25 2.41 2.91 4.87
N GLU A 26 1.26 2.56 4.26
CA GLU A 26 0.34 1.57 4.81
C GLU A 26 0.96 0.17 4.85
N ILE A 27 1.71 -0.21 3.81
CA ILE A 27 2.48 -1.46 3.74
C ILE A 27 3.49 -1.53 4.89
N SER A 28 4.29 -0.48 5.09
CA SER A 28 5.31 -0.44 6.14
C SER A 28 4.71 -0.60 7.54
N VAL A 29 3.56 0.03 7.80
CA VAL A 29 2.86 -0.10 9.09
C VAL A 29 2.37 -1.53 9.32
N LEU A 30 1.77 -2.15 8.29
CA LEU A 30 1.28 -3.54 8.37
C LEU A 30 2.43 -4.53 8.55
N GLU A 31 3.57 -4.31 7.89
CA GLU A 31 4.78 -5.12 8.07
C GLU A 31 5.31 -5.02 9.51
N SER A 32 5.38 -3.81 10.08
CA SER A 32 5.78 -3.63 11.48
C SER A 32 4.84 -4.31 12.46
N TRP A 33 3.52 -4.20 12.27
CA TRP A 33 2.56 -4.91 13.14
C TRP A 33 2.67 -6.43 13.04
N LEU A 34 2.95 -6.96 11.85
CA LEU A 34 3.16 -8.40 11.66
C LEU A 34 4.45 -8.87 12.36
N GLU A 35 5.53 -8.10 12.27
CA GLU A 35 6.78 -8.37 12.99
C GLU A 35 6.58 -8.37 14.51
N GLU A 36 5.83 -7.40 15.04
CA GLU A 36 5.47 -7.33 16.46
C GLU A 36 4.63 -8.55 16.89
N LEU A 37 3.68 -8.98 16.07
CA LEU A 37 2.87 -10.18 16.33
C LEU A 37 3.68 -11.48 16.25
N ASP A 38 4.73 -11.53 15.44
CA ASP A 38 5.63 -12.68 15.34
C ASP A 38 6.63 -12.76 16.49
N ALA A 39 7.00 -11.61 17.06
CA ALA A 39 7.77 -11.51 18.30
C ALA A 39 6.92 -11.81 19.55
N ALA A 40 5.60 -11.60 19.49
CA ALA A 40 4.65 -11.97 20.52
C ALA A 40 4.37 -13.49 20.54
N ASP A 41 4.00 -14.02 21.70
CA ASP A 41 3.86 -15.45 21.94
C ASP A 41 2.79 -16.09 21.02
N LYS A 42 3.15 -17.18 20.32
CA LYS A 42 2.37 -17.75 19.20
C LYS A 42 1.09 -18.48 19.63
N HIS A 43 0.84 -18.59 20.93
CA HIS A 43 -0.27 -19.34 21.50
C HIS A 43 -1.51 -18.48 21.82
N ASP A 44 -1.47 -17.18 21.53
CA ASP A 44 -2.65 -16.33 21.64
C ASP A 44 -3.54 -16.45 20.39
N ASN A 45 -4.78 -16.92 20.57
CA ASN A 45 -5.76 -17.04 19.49
C ASN A 45 -6.11 -15.67 18.88
N ASP A 46 -6.05 -14.59 19.68
CA ASP A 46 -6.32 -13.24 19.21
C ASP A 46 -5.16 -12.74 18.33
N ALA A 47 -3.92 -13.10 18.66
CA ALA A 47 -2.75 -12.82 17.82
C ALA A 47 -2.79 -13.56 16.48
N SER A 48 -3.33 -14.80 16.46
CA SER A 48 -3.52 -15.56 15.22
C SER A 48 -4.56 -14.91 14.28
N ALA A 49 -5.68 -14.44 14.84
CA ALA A 49 -6.70 -13.73 14.08
C ALA A 49 -6.17 -12.39 13.54
N ALA A 50 -5.46 -11.62 14.37
CA ALA A 50 -4.83 -10.36 13.96
C ALA A 50 -3.79 -10.58 12.86
N ARG A 51 -2.92 -11.59 13.00
CA ARG A 51 -1.91 -11.94 11.97
C ARG A 51 -2.58 -12.22 10.63
N LYS A 52 -3.67 -12.99 10.62
CA LYS A 52 -4.41 -13.28 9.38
C LYS A 52 -4.98 -11.99 8.77
N SER A 53 -5.67 -11.17 9.56
CA SER A 53 -6.25 -9.91 9.06
C SER A 53 -5.21 -8.96 8.50
N TYR A 54 -4.06 -8.79 9.17
CA TYR A 54 -3.01 -7.90 8.68
C TYR A 54 -2.31 -8.47 7.43
N THR A 55 -2.15 -9.79 7.34
CA THR A 55 -1.63 -10.44 6.13
C THR A 55 -2.54 -10.19 4.94
N ASP A 56 -3.86 -10.36 5.10
CA ASP A 56 -4.85 -10.12 4.04
C ASP A 56 -4.84 -8.64 3.59
N MET A 57 -4.76 -7.71 4.54
CA MET A 57 -4.64 -6.27 4.26
C MET A 57 -3.34 -5.95 3.50
N LEU A 58 -2.21 -6.52 3.94
CA LEU A 58 -0.90 -6.32 3.32
C LEU A 58 -0.91 -6.80 1.87
N GLN A 59 -1.48 -7.97 1.61
CA GLN A 59 -1.65 -8.49 0.26
C GLN A 59 -2.48 -7.52 -0.60
N SER A 60 -3.62 -7.06 -0.10
CA SER A 60 -4.48 -6.12 -0.81
C SER A 60 -3.76 -4.81 -1.18
N ARG A 61 -2.93 -4.27 -0.27
CA ARG A 61 -2.14 -3.05 -0.54
C ARG A 61 -1.03 -3.27 -1.56
N ARG A 62 -0.36 -4.42 -1.53
CA ARG A 62 0.65 -4.79 -2.53
C ARG A 62 0.03 -4.99 -3.93
N GLU A 63 -1.16 -5.58 -3.99
CA GLU A 63 -1.91 -5.72 -5.24
C GLU A 63 -2.31 -4.34 -5.79
N MET A 64 -2.88 -3.46 -4.94
CA MET A 64 -3.22 -2.08 -5.34
C MET A 64 -2.01 -1.32 -5.85
N LEU A 65 -0.85 -1.42 -5.17
CA LEU A 65 0.38 -0.78 -5.60
C LEU A 65 0.87 -1.34 -6.94
N THR A 66 0.76 -2.64 -7.15
CA THR A 66 1.11 -3.29 -8.41
C THR A 66 0.20 -2.82 -9.55
N THR A 67 -1.10 -2.71 -9.31
CA THR A 67 -2.06 -2.16 -10.28
C THR A 67 -1.76 -0.70 -10.60
N LEU A 68 -1.52 0.13 -9.59
CA LEU A 68 -1.18 1.54 -9.77
C LEU A 68 0.09 1.72 -10.62
N ASN A 69 1.14 0.95 -10.29
CA ASN A 69 2.39 0.93 -11.05
C ASN A 69 2.26 0.38 -12.48
N SER A 70 1.24 -0.45 -12.73
CA SER A 70 0.96 -0.98 -14.07
C SER A 70 0.18 0.02 -14.92
N GLN A 71 -0.66 0.85 -14.31
CA GLN A 71 -1.40 1.94 -14.96
C GLN A 71 -0.52 3.18 -15.20
N SER A 72 0.54 3.35 -14.42
CA SER A 72 1.52 4.43 -14.60
C SER A 72 2.57 4.15 -15.69
N LYS A 73 2.52 2.98 -16.34
CA LYS A 73 3.37 2.68 -17.50
C LYS A 73 2.80 3.38 -18.75
N PRO A 74 3.63 4.11 -19.50
CA PRO A 74 3.21 4.81 -20.72
C PRO A 74 2.77 3.87 -21.84
#